data_AF-A0A2E4S0X4-F1
#
_entry.id   AF-A0A2E4S0X4-F1
#
_cell.length_a   1.000
_cell.length_b   1.000
_cell.length_c   1.000
_cell.angle_alpha   90.00
_cell.angle_beta   90.00
_cell.angle_gamma   90.00
#
_symmetry.space_group_name_H-M   'P 1'
#
loop_
_entity.id
_entity.type
_entity.pdbx_description
1 polymer ?
#
loop_
_entity_poly.entity_id
_entity_poly.type
_entity_poly.pdbx_seq_one_letter_code
_entity_poly.pdbx_strand_id
1 'polypeptide(L)' 'MSLIQILLCLFLPPVAVALRAGVGLQLIINIVLCFVFWLPAVIHAFWVSSKGGPEPI' A
#
# COMPACT_ATOMS: atom_id res chain seq x y z
N MET A 1 -0.52 -8.43 -9.70
CA MET A 1 -0.28 -8.66 -8.25
C MET A 1 0.29 -10.04 -8.07
N SER A 2 1.49 -10.17 -7.51
CA SER A 2 2.02 -11.49 -7.13
C SER A 2 1.52 -11.86 -5.73
N LEU A 3 1.46 -13.16 -5.40
CA LEU A 3 0.98 -13.66 -4.10
C LEU A 3 1.70 -12.97 -2.92
N ILE A 4 3.00 -12.75 -3.06
CA ILE A 4 3.84 -12.06 -2.06
C ILE A 4 3.33 -10.65 -1.74
N GLN A 5 2.86 -9.89 -2.73
CA GLN A 5 2.35 -8.54 -2.53
C GLN A 5 0.99 -8.52 -1.86
N ILE A 6 0.17 -9.55 -2.09
CA ILE A 6 -1.10 -9.72 -1.40
C ILE A 6 -0.84 -9.98 0.09
N LEU A 7 0.11 -10.86 0.42
CA LEU A 7 0.53 -11.07 1.81
C LEU A 7 1.09 -9.78 2.43
N LEU A 8 1.92 -9.04 1.69
CA LEU A 8 2.47 -7.76 2.14
C LEU A 8 1.37 -6.72 2.38
N CYS A 9 0.39 -6.57 1.49
CA CYS A 9 -0.73 -5.63 1.68
C CYS A 9 -1.56 -5.94 2.94
N LEU A 10 -1.64 -7.21 3.33
CA LEU A 10 -2.42 -7.65 4.48
C LEU A 10 -1.66 -7.57 5.80
N PHE A 11 -0.36 -7.96 5.82
CA PHE A 11 0.45 -8.00 7.03
C PHE A 11 1.23 -6.70 7.27
N LEU A 12 1.78 -6.09 6.22
CA LEU A 12 2.55 -4.84 6.27
C LEU A 12 2.07 -3.89 5.16
N PRO A 13 0.84 -3.36 5.24
CA PRO A 13 0.27 -2.46 4.23
C PRO A 13 1.20 -1.29 3.83
N PRO A 14 1.88 -0.57 4.75
CA PRO A 14 2.75 0.55 4.36
C PRO A 14 3.98 0.10 3.57
N VAL A 15 4.51 -1.10 3.83
CA VAL A 15 5.64 -1.65 3.06
C VAL A 15 5.19 -2.04 1.65
N ALA A 16 4.00 -2.62 1.53
CA ALA A 16 3.43 -2.96 0.22
C ALA A 16 3.23 -1.72 -0.66
N VAL A 17 2.76 -0.62 -0.06
CA VAL A 17 2.60 0.67 -0.74
C VAL A 17 3.96 1.29 -1.08
N ALA A 18 4.93 1.26 -0.17
CA ALA A 18 6.28 1.77 -0.42
C ALA A 18 6.93 1.11 -1.65
N LEU A 19 6.80 -0.21 -1.77
CA LEU A 19 7.38 -0.99 -2.86
C LEU A 19 6.66 -0.81 -4.20
N ARG A 20 5.45 -0.23 -4.19
CA ARG A 20 4.63 -0.08 -5.41
C ARG A 20 4.48 1.34 -5.90
N ALA A 21 4.32 2.27 -4.97
CA ALA A 21 4.12 3.68 -5.24
C ALA A 21 5.36 4.52 -4.91
N GLY A 22 6.40 3.92 -4.34
CA GLY A 22 7.58 4.64 -3.85
C GLY A 22 7.31 5.41 -2.56
N VAL A 23 8.27 6.28 -2.21
CA VAL A 23 8.16 7.18 -1.06
C VAL A 23 7.44 8.45 -1.50
N GLY A 24 6.14 8.53 -1.20
CA GLY A 24 5.31 9.67 -1.58
C GLY A 24 4.04 9.80 -0.73
N LEU A 25 3.10 10.60 -1.23
CA LEU A 25 1.83 10.89 -0.54
C LEU A 25 1.03 9.62 -0.21
N GLN A 26 1.08 8.60 -1.08
CA GLN A 26 0.36 7.33 -0.88
C GLN A 26 0.87 6.56 0.35
N LEU A 27 2.19 6.59 0.61
CA LEU A 27 2.79 5.99 1.81
C LEU A 27 2.29 6.69 3.07
N ILE A 28 2.29 8.03 3.06
CA ILE A 28 1.87 8.85 4.19
C ILE A 28 0.38 8.62 4.49
N ILE A 29 -0.46 8.61 3.46
CA ILE A 29 -1.89 8.28 3.59
C ILE A 29 -2.06 6.88 4.18
N ASN A 30 -1.30 5.88 3.71
CA ASN A 30 -1.41 4.52 4.22
C ASN A 30 -0.96 4.38 5.67
N ILE A 31 0.11 5.09 6.07
CA ILE A 31 0.58 5.19 7.45
C ILE A 31 -0.51 5.82 8.34
N VAL A 32 -1.07 6.96 7.93
CA VAL A 32 -2.14 7.64 8.68
C VAL A 32 -3.36 6.74 8.80
N LEU A 33 -3.80 6.10 7.72
CA LEU A 33 -4.90 5.13 7.75
C LEU A 33 -4.57 3.97 8.70
N CYS A 34 -3.35 3.45 8.70
CA CYS A 34 -2.95 2.36 9.59
C CYS A 34 -3.08 2.73 11.08
N PHE A 35 -2.87 4.00 11.43
CA PHE A 35 -3.04 4.52 12.80
C PHE A 35 -4.50 4.80 13.18
N VAL A 36 -5.36 5.20 12.23
CA VAL A 36 -6.77 5.51 12.51
C VAL A 36 -7.64 4.24 12.42
N PHE A 37 -7.46 3.41 11.38
CA PHE A 37 -8.12 2.12 11.20
C PHE A 37 -7.33 1.20 10.24
N TRP A 38 -6.98 -0.01 10.70
CA TRP A 38 -6.26 -0.99 9.87
C TRP A 38 -7.00 -1.40 8.58
N LEU A 39 -8.32 -1.56 8.67
CA LEU A 39 -9.14 -2.05 7.56
C LEU A 39 -9.08 -1.15 6.30
N PRO A 40 -9.32 0.18 6.38
CA PRO A 40 -9.14 1.08 5.23
C PRO A 40 -7.69 1.15 4.76
N ALA A 41 -6.70 0.97 5.65
CA ALA A 41 -5.29 0.92 5.25
C ALA A 41 -5.01 -0.26 4.30
N VAL A 42 -5.54 -1.45 4.61
CA VAL A 42 -5.41 -2.64 3.74
C VAL A 42 -6.12 -2.43 2.40
N ILE A 43 -7.33 -1.85 2.40
CA ILE A 43 -8.07 -1.56 1.17
C ILE A 43 -7.29 -0.56 0.29
N HIS A 44 -6.76 0.51 0.90
CA HIS A 44 -5.94 1.49 0.19
C HIS A 44 -4.67 0.85 -0.39
N ALA A 45 -3.97 0.01 0.37
CA ALA A 45 -2.80 -0.72 -0.08
C ALA A 45 -3.12 -1.64 -1.27
N PHE A 46 -4.25 -2.37 -1.21
CA PHE A 46 -4.75 -3.19 -2.31
C PHE A 46 -5.10 -2.37 -3.54
N TRP A 47 -5.71 -1.20 -3.38
CA TRP A 47 -6.11 -0.33 -4.48
C TRP A 47 -4.91 0.27 -5.20
N VAL A 48 -3.94 0.78 -4.43
CA VAL A 48 -2.65 1.28 -4.94
C VAL A 48 -1.90 0.18 -5.68
N SER A 49 -1.84 -1.00 -5.08
CA SER A 49 -1.23 -2.15 -5.74
C SER A 49 -1.98 -2.48 -7.03
N SER A 50 -3.29 -2.74 -6.97
CA SER A 50 -4.09 -3.17 -8.12
C SER A 50 -4.16 -2.16 -9.26
N LYS A 51 -4.00 -0.86 -8.99
CA LYS A 51 -4.12 0.17 -10.03
C LYS A 51 -2.92 0.31 -10.95
N GLY A 52 -1.82 -0.42 -10.77
CA GLY A 52 -0.62 -0.18 -11.58
C GLY A 52 -0.20 1.28 -11.46
N GLY A 53 0.07 1.72 -10.23
CA GLY A 53 0.60 3.07 -10.00
C GLY A 53 1.85 3.31 -10.85
N PRO A 54 2.08 4.55 -11.31
CA PRO A 54 3.13 4.91 -12.26
C PRO A 54 4.46 4.34 -11.81
N GLU A 55 5.16 3.72 -12.76
CA GLU A 55 6.52 3.25 -12.62
C GLU A 55 7.37 4.23 -11.78
N PRO A 56 8.07 3.73 -10.74
CA PRO A 56 9.00 4.57 -10.02
C PRO A 56 10.09 5.02 -11.00
N ILE A 57 10.17 6.33 -11.23
CA ILE A 57 11.33 6.99 -11.84
C ILE A 57 12.59 6.77 -11.00
#